data_AF-A0A6C0NUE4-F1
#
_entry.id   AF-A0A6C0NUE4-F1
#
_cell.length_a   1.000
_cell.length_b   1.000
_cell.length_c   1.000
_cell.angle_alpha   90.00
_cell.angle_beta   90.00
_cell.angle_gamma   90.00
#
_symmetry.space_group_name_H-M   'P 1'
#
loop_
_entity.id
_entity.type
_entity.pdbx_description
1 polymer ?
#
loop_
_entity_poly.entity_id
_entity_poly.type
_entity_poly.pdbx_seq_one_letter_code
_entity_poly.pdbx_strand_id
1 'polypeptide(L)'
;MIKNRKYAGVNIITILLGVITVFGIIAIAGLGFTKSSSTNDIYLIPEGFEGDIQVNYNVQGAPALEKEGKYDVIPIGIDGTYNTSNPDMEYGLVTDQYFYVSHEGKRTPIDTLCVNVR
;
A
#
# COMPACT_ATOMS: atom_id res chain seq x y z
N MET A 1 -19.43 -60.93 9.44
CA MET A 1 -19.37 -60.20 8.15
C MET A 1 -20.40 -59.06 8.21
N ILE A 2 -20.02 -57.87 8.69
CA ILE A 2 -20.94 -56.74 8.89
C ILE A 2 -20.73 -55.74 7.77
N LYS A 3 -21.65 -55.72 6.79
CA LYS A 3 -21.65 -54.76 5.69
C LYS A 3 -22.30 -53.47 6.22
N ASN A 4 -21.50 -52.47 6.57
CA ASN A 4 -21.97 -51.13 6.96
C ASN A 4 -22.68 -50.45 5.78
N ARG A 5 -23.98 -50.69 5.64
CA ARG A 5 -24.84 -50.09 4.61
C ARG A 5 -25.49 -48.82 5.16
N LYS A 6 -24.70 -47.76 5.35
CA LYS A 6 -25.22 -46.45 5.80
C LYS A 6 -25.38 -45.42 4.68
N TYR A 7 -25.06 -45.77 3.43
CA TYR A 7 -25.12 -44.85 2.27
C TYR A 7 -26.24 -45.17 1.26
N ALA A 8 -27.13 -46.11 1.57
CA ALA A 8 -28.23 -46.50 0.69
C ALA A 8 -29.42 -45.53 0.81
N GLY A 9 -29.25 -44.29 0.35
CA GLY A 9 -30.34 -43.30 0.34
C GLY A 9 -29.95 -41.86 0.00
N VAL A 10 -28.67 -41.59 -0.26
CA VAL A 10 -28.25 -40.24 -0.69
C VAL A 10 -28.29 -40.20 -2.21
N ASN A 11 -29.20 -39.39 -2.74
CA ASN A 11 -29.38 -39.21 -4.17
C ASN A 11 -28.13 -38.54 -4.76
N ILE A 12 -27.65 -38.98 -5.92
CA ILE A 12 -26.45 -38.41 -6.56
C ILE A 12 -26.64 -36.89 -6.79
N ILE A 13 -27.88 -36.48 -7.05
CA ILE A 13 -28.29 -35.09 -7.18
C ILE A 13 -28.05 -34.29 -5.88
N THR A 14 -28.34 -34.88 -4.71
CA THR A 14 -28.11 -34.22 -3.42
C THR A 14 -26.61 -34.07 -3.11
N ILE A 15 -25.79 -35.02 -3.54
CA ILE A 15 -24.31 -34.92 -3.41
C ILE A 15 -23.78 -33.81 -4.32
N LEU A 16 -24.22 -33.76 -5.58
CA LEU A 16 -23.82 -32.72 -6.53
C LEU A 16 -24.24 -31.32 -6.09
N LEU A 17 -25.47 -31.16 -5.59
CA LEU A 17 -25.95 -29.90 -5.02
C LEU A 17 -25.10 -29.48 -3.80
N GLY A 18 -24.75 -30.43 -2.93
CA GLY A 18 -23.86 -30.15 -1.80
C GLY A 18 -22.47 -29.66 -2.24
N VAL A 19 -21.88 -30.29 -3.24
CA VAL A 19 -20.57 -29.89 -3.80
C VAL A 19 -20.63 -28.50 -4.42
N ILE A 20 -21.65 -28.21 -5.23
CA ILE A 20 -21.84 -26.88 -5.84
C ILE A 20 -21.99 -25.81 -4.75
N THR A 21 -22.73 -26.11 -3.69
CA THR A 21 -22.93 -25.18 -2.57
C THR A 21 -21.62 -24.87 -1.85
N VAL A 22 -20.78 -25.88 -1.61
CA VAL A 22 -19.46 -25.70 -0.97
C VAL A 22 -18.52 -24.87 -1.86
N PHE A 23 -18.45 -25.16 -3.16
CA PHE A 23 -17.65 -24.36 -4.10
C PHE A 23 -18.15 -22.92 -4.23
N GLY A 24 -19.47 -22.71 -4.19
CA GLY A 24 -20.08 -21.38 -4.17
C GLY A 24 -19.68 -20.57 -2.94
N ILE A 25 -19.67 -21.18 -1.75
CA ILE A 25 -19.24 -20.52 -0.50
C ILE A 25 -17.75 -20.14 -0.56
N ILE A 26 -16.89 -21.01 -1.09
CA ILE A 26 -15.45 -20.74 -1.23
C ILE A 26 -15.19 -19.59 -2.23
N ALA A 27 -15.92 -19.56 -3.35
CA ALA A 27 -15.81 -18.49 -4.33
C ALA A 27 -16.26 -17.13 -3.76
N ILE A 28 -17.33 -17.12 -2.96
CA ILE A 28 -17.81 -15.90 -2.27
C ILE A 28 -16.82 -15.44 -1.19
N ALA A 29 -16.23 -16.36 -0.43
CA ALA A 29 -15.23 -16.03 0.57
C ALA A 29 -13.94 -15.45 -0.05
N GLY A 30 -13.54 -15.92 -1.25
CA GLY A 30 -12.39 -15.41 -1.98
C GLY A 30 -12.54 -13.97 -2.49
N LEU A 31 -13.78 -13.49 -2.68
CA LEU A 31 -14.07 -12.11 -3.08
C LEU A 31 -13.88 -11.09 -1.95
N GLY A 32 -13.68 -11.54 -0.70
CA GLY A 32 -13.55 -10.69 0.47
C GLY A 32 -12.15 -10.13 0.77
N PHE A 33 -11.15 -10.37 -0.07
CA PHE A 33 -9.82 -9.76 0.12
C PHE A 33 -9.87 -8.27 -0.22
N THR A 34 -10.16 -7.45 0.79
CA THR A 34 -9.98 -6.00 0.72
C THR A 34 -8.50 -5.71 0.48
N LYS A 35 -8.16 -5.12 -0.67
CA LYS A 35 -6.80 -4.62 -0.93
C LYS A 35 -6.50 -3.53 0.10
N SER A 36 -5.53 -3.76 0.99
CA SER A 36 -5.08 -2.72 1.90
C SER A 36 -4.48 -1.56 1.10
N SER A 37 -4.85 -0.33 1.44
CA SER A 37 -4.17 0.85 0.94
C SER A 37 -2.85 1.04 1.69
N SER A 38 -1.90 1.73 1.05
CA SER A 38 -0.58 2.04 1.60
C SER A 38 -0.17 3.43 1.13
N THR A 39 0.65 4.12 1.92
CA THR A 39 1.06 5.51 1.66
C THR A 39 2.00 5.63 0.46
N ASN A 40 2.95 4.70 0.32
CA ASN A 40 3.90 4.63 -0.80
C ASN A 40 4.59 5.98 -1.16
N ASP A 41 5.11 6.72 -0.21
CA ASP A 41 5.88 7.94 -0.54
C ASP A 41 7.39 7.65 -0.61
N ILE A 42 8.09 8.37 -1.49
CA ILE A 42 9.55 8.47 -1.52
C ILE A 42 9.93 9.92 -1.19
N TYR A 43 10.46 10.12 0.01
CA TYR A 43 11.00 11.41 0.45
C TYR A 43 12.45 11.54 0.02
N LEU A 44 12.73 12.55 -0.81
CA LEU A 44 14.07 12.89 -1.26
C LEU A 44 14.56 14.12 -0.49
N ILE A 45 15.35 13.87 0.55
CA ILE A 45 15.79 14.86 1.53
C ILE A 45 17.20 15.34 1.12
N PRO A 46 17.50 16.64 1.09
CA PRO A 46 18.84 17.11 0.79
C PRO A 46 19.88 16.53 1.77
N GLU A 47 21.02 16.06 1.25
CA GLU A 47 22.11 15.53 2.08
C GLU A 47 22.57 16.58 3.11
N GLY A 48 22.65 16.18 4.39
CA GLY A 48 23.02 17.06 5.49
C GLY A 48 21.87 17.87 6.09
N PHE A 49 20.64 17.75 5.57
CA PHE A 49 19.47 18.36 6.19
C PHE A 49 19.11 17.64 7.51
N GLU A 50 18.87 18.44 8.55
CA GLU A 50 18.37 18.01 9.86
C GLU A 50 17.33 19.03 10.32
N GLY A 51 16.13 18.57 10.66
CA GLY A 51 15.02 19.43 11.06
C GLY A 51 13.66 18.88 10.64
N ASP A 52 12.66 19.76 10.71
CA ASP A 52 11.28 19.42 10.38
C ASP A 52 11.06 19.49 8.86
N ILE A 53 10.28 18.54 8.34
CA ILE A 53 9.86 18.49 6.94
C ILE A 53 8.37 18.79 6.85
N GLN A 54 7.99 19.64 5.88
CA GLN A 54 6.59 19.98 5.63
C GLN A 54 6.24 19.79 4.14
N VAL A 55 5.22 18.98 3.87
CA VAL A 55 4.63 18.83 2.54
C VAL A 55 3.27 19.52 2.52
N ASN A 56 3.11 20.52 1.65
CA ASN A 56 1.85 21.24 1.47
C ASN A 56 1.14 20.74 0.21
N TYR A 57 -0.04 20.17 0.41
CA TYR A 57 -0.92 19.70 -0.65
C TYR A 57 -1.88 20.80 -1.12
N ASN A 58 -2.47 20.58 -2.29
CA ASN A 58 -3.46 21.46 -2.91
C ASN A 58 -2.98 22.90 -3.13
N VAL A 59 -1.68 23.08 -3.39
CA VAL A 59 -1.07 24.39 -3.67
C VAL A 59 -1.26 24.73 -5.15
N GLN A 60 -2.06 25.76 -5.43
CA GLN A 60 -2.33 26.19 -6.80
C GLN A 60 -1.05 26.60 -7.53
N GLY A 61 -0.83 26.03 -8.72
CA GLY A 61 0.34 26.31 -9.56
C GLY A 61 1.60 25.52 -9.21
N ALA A 62 1.57 24.71 -8.15
CA ALA A 62 2.67 23.80 -7.82
C ALA A 62 2.68 22.54 -8.73
N PRO A 63 3.84 21.89 -8.91
CA PRO A 63 3.92 20.63 -9.64
C PRO A 63 3.06 19.52 -9.01
N ALA A 64 2.52 18.63 -9.83
CA ALA A 64 1.96 17.36 -9.34
C ALA A 64 3.09 16.40 -8.97
N LEU A 65 2.83 15.46 -8.05
CA LEU A 65 3.80 14.45 -7.65
C LEU A 65 4.13 13.53 -8.84
N GLU A 66 5.43 13.36 -9.09
CA GLU A 66 5.90 12.35 -10.03
C GLU A 66 5.79 10.96 -9.41
N LYS A 67 5.56 9.93 -10.26
CA LYS A 67 5.47 8.55 -9.79
C LYS A 67 6.68 7.72 -10.21
N GLU A 68 7.22 6.97 -9.24
CA GLU A 68 8.17 5.87 -9.46
C GLU A 68 7.47 4.54 -9.16
N GLY A 69 6.88 3.95 -10.21
CA GLY A 69 6.06 2.75 -10.06
C GLY A 69 4.79 3.03 -9.27
N LYS A 70 4.70 2.49 -8.04
CA LYS A 70 3.57 2.73 -7.13
C LYS A 70 3.80 3.91 -6.19
N TYR A 71 5.00 4.49 -6.17
CA TYR A 71 5.38 5.50 -5.19
C TYR A 71 5.20 6.90 -5.73
N ASP A 72 4.75 7.83 -4.89
CA ASP A 72 4.82 9.27 -5.14
C ASP A 72 6.19 9.79 -4.69
N VAL A 73 6.83 10.61 -5.53
CA VAL A 73 8.17 11.16 -5.28
C VAL A 73 8.06 12.59 -4.76
N ILE A 74 8.60 12.82 -3.57
CA ILE A 74 8.51 14.09 -2.84
C ILE A 74 9.91 14.70 -2.68
N PRO A 75 10.33 15.62 -3.57
CA PRO A 75 11.62 16.29 -3.50
C PRO A 75 11.62 17.45 -2.51
N ILE A 76 12.14 17.21 -1.31
CA ILE A 76 12.20 18.19 -0.24
C ILE A 76 13.19 19.30 -0.57
N GLY A 77 12.75 20.55 -0.41
CA GLY A 77 13.58 21.73 -0.56
C GLY A 77 14.63 21.85 0.54
N ILE A 78 15.65 22.67 0.31
CA ILE A 78 16.70 22.96 1.31
C ILE A 78 16.16 23.62 2.59
N ASP A 79 14.95 24.19 2.53
CA ASP A 79 14.24 24.78 3.66
C ASP A 79 13.35 23.77 4.40
N GLY A 80 13.38 22.49 4.00
CA GLY A 80 12.56 21.43 4.59
C GLY A 80 11.15 21.36 4.01
N THR A 81 10.81 22.14 2.98
CA THR A 81 9.44 22.21 2.47
C THR A 81 9.29 21.63 1.07
N TYR A 82 8.08 21.14 0.76
CA TYR A 82 7.68 20.85 -0.61
C TYR A 82 6.21 21.22 -0.83
N ASN A 83 5.92 21.85 -1.97
CA ASN A 83 4.55 22.23 -2.36
C ASN A 83 4.13 21.40 -3.57
N THR A 84 2.94 20.81 -3.51
CA THR A 84 2.36 20.05 -4.62
C THR A 84 0.92 20.47 -4.91
N SER A 85 0.51 20.35 -6.18
CA SER A 85 -0.89 20.50 -6.58
C SER A 85 -1.72 19.23 -6.36
N ASN A 86 -1.11 18.11 -5.95
CA ASN A 86 -1.87 16.94 -5.52
C ASN A 86 -2.83 17.34 -4.39
N PRO A 87 -4.11 16.93 -4.45
CA PRO A 87 -5.14 17.47 -3.58
C PRO A 87 -4.97 17.07 -2.11
N ASP A 88 -4.40 15.90 -1.84
CA ASP A 88 -4.20 15.34 -0.49
C ASP A 88 -3.12 14.25 -0.53
N MET A 89 -2.68 13.80 0.65
CA MET A 89 -1.75 12.68 0.85
C MET A 89 -2.42 11.30 0.65
N GLU A 90 -1.62 10.26 0.39
CA GLU A 90 -2.11 8.88 0.39
C GLU A 90 -2.25 8.35 1.84
N TYR A 91 -3.33 7.60 2.13
CA TYR A 91 -3.59 7.04 3.46
C TYR A 91 -3.59 5.52 3.43
N GLY A 92 -3.02 4.89 4.46
CA GLY A 92 -3.03 3.43 4.60
C GLY A 92 -1.89 2.92 5.47
N LEU A 93 -1.44 1.69 5.17
CA LEU A 93 -0.23 1.15 5.76
C LEU A 93 0.97 2.03 5.38
N VAL A 94 1.72 2.48 6.38
CA VAL A 94 2.94 3.28 6.16
C VAL A 94 3.99 2.40 5.49
N THR A 95 4.32 2.73 4.23
CA THR A 95 5.32 2.02 3.42
C THR A 95 6.33 2.97 2.80
N ASP A 96 6.51 4.13 3.41
CA ASP A 96 7.32 5.22 2.88
C ASP A 96 8.81 4.89 2.92
N GLN A 97 9.54 5.53 2.03
CA GLN A 97 10.97 5.40 1.91
C GLN A 97 11.62 6.79 2.01
N TYR A 98 12.74 6.85 2.71
CA TYR A 98 13.44 8.09 2.99
C TYR A 98 14.86 7.99 2.47
N PHE A 99 15.30 8.99 1.71
CA PHE A 99 16.64 9.04 1.15
C PHE A 99 17.25 10.42 1.34
N TYR A 100 18.53 10.46 1.70
CA TYR A 100 19.36 11.62 1.42
C TYR A 100 19.70 11.65 -0.06
N VAL A 101 19.69 12.85 -0.66
CA VAL A 101 20.06 13.06 -2.05
C VAL A 101 21.24 14.03 -2.12
N SER A 102 22.33 13.58 -2.72
CA SER A 102 23.52 14.41 -2.94
C SER A 102 23.27 15.44 -4.05
N HIS A 103 24.17 16.42 -4.18
CA HIS A 103 24.11 17.41 -5.26
C HIS A 103 24.17 16.78 -6.68
N GLU A 104 24.73 15.58 -6.80
CA GLU A 104 24.82 14.79 -8.04
C GLU A 104 23.58 13.92 -8.29
N GLY A 105 22.58 13.96 -7.39
CA GLY A 105 21.35 13.17 -7.48
C GLY A 105 21.47 11.74 -6.94
N LYS A 106 22.59 11.38 -6.30
CA LYS A 106 22.77 10.06 -5.71
C LYS A 106 21.92 9.92 -4.44
N ARG A 107 21.13 8.85 -4.37
CA ARG A 107 20.28 8.53 -3.20
C ARG A 107 21.03 7.64 -2.20
N THR A 108 20.94 7.98 -0.92
CA THR A 108 21.43 7.19 0.21
C THR A 108 20.26 6.92 1.16
N PRO A 109 19.90 5.66 1.45
CA PRO A 109 18.75 5.35 2.29
C PRO A 109 18.93 5.87 3.71
N ILE A 110 17.85 6.37 4.30
CA ILE A 110 17.75 6.79 5.70
C ILE A 110 17.01 5.71 6.47
N ASP A 111 17.57 5.30 7.61
CA ASP A 111 16.92 4.36 8.50
C ASP A 111 15.64 4.97 9.08
N THR A 112 14.55 4.21 9.12
CA THR A 112 13.27 4.69 9.62
C THR A 112 13.31 5.06 11.11
N LEU A 113 14.29 4.57 11.87
CA LEU A 113 14.55 4.98 13.25
C LEU A 113 15.01 6.45 13.36
N CYS A 114 15.51 7.04 12.28
CA CYS A 114 15.92 8.45 12.23
C CYS A 114 14.74 9.38 11.86
N VAL A 115 13.57 8.83 11.52
CA VAL A 115 12.42 9.61 11.08
C VAL A 115 11.31 9.52 12.11
N ASN A 116 10.75 10.68 12.47
CA ASN A 116 9.58 10.78 13.32
C ASN A 116 8.43 11.41 12.52
N VAL A 117 7.40 10.62 12.23
CA VAL A 117 6.16 11.10 11.62
C VAL A 117 5.17 11.40 12.75
N ARG A 118 4.60 12.62 12.76
CA ARG A 118 3.62 13.07 13.75
C ARG A 118 2.28 13.38 13.11
#